data_AF-A0A2X4UQ47-F1
#
_entry.id   AF-A0A2X4UQ47-F1
#
_cell.length_a   1.000
_cell.length_b   1.000
_cell.length_c   1.000
_cell.angle_alpha   90.00
_cell.angle_beta   90.00
_cell.angle_gamma   90.00
#
_symmetry.space_group_name_H-M   'P 1'
#
loop_
_entity.id
_entity.type
_entity.pdbx_description
1 polymer ?
#
loop_
_entity_poly.entity_id
_entity_poly.type
_entity_poly.pdbx_seq_one_letter_code
_entity_poly.pdbx_strand_id
1 'polypeptide(L)' 'MINQRDLAQEEREAAARDKADGWVSVFVQWIPLMLISVVILAALFFGMYYIEHGTLDITQEIVNPFITQ' A
#
# COMPACT_ATOMS: atom_id res chain seq x y z
N MET A 1 -3.99 50.53 -12.53
CA MET A 1 -3.00 49.98 -11.59
C MET A 1 -3.57 48.68 -11.04
N ILE A 2 -2.97 47.54 -11.41
CA ILE A 2 -3.32 46.25 -10.81
C ILE A 2 -2.89 46.36 -9.34
N ASN A 3 -3.83 46.23 -8.40
CA ASN A 3 -3.50 46.35 -6.98
C ASN A 3 -2.65 45.14 -6.58
N GLN A 4 -1.55 45.37 -5.86
CA GLN A 4 -0.73 44.30 -5.27
C GLN A 4 -1.54 43.29 -4.45
N ARG A 5 -2.72 43.70 -3.93
CA ARG A 5 -3.64 42.83 -3.20
C ARG A 5 -4.33 41.81 -4.11
N ASP A 6 -4.65 42.18 -5.35
CA ASP A 6 -5.29 41.29 -6.32
C ASP A 6 -4.31 40.19 -6.75
N LEU A 7 -3.05 40.54 -7.01
CA LEU A 7 -1.97 39.59 -7.31
C LEU A 7 -1.72 38.61 -6.16
N ALA A 8 -1.73 39.09 -4.91
CA ALA A 8 -1.53 38.24 -3.73
C ALA A 8 -2.72 37.30 -3.43
N GLN A 9 -3.95 37.67 -3.84
CA GLN A 9 -5.10 36.78 -3.79
C GLN A 9 -5.05 35.74 -4.90
N GLU A 10 -4.67 36.16 -6.11
CA GLU A 10 -4.54 35.28 -7.27
C GLU A 10 -3.45 34.20 -7.05
N GLU A 11 -2.31 34.56 -6.44
CA GLU A 11 -1.30 33.58 -6.03
C GLU A 11 -1.79 32.61 -4.95
N ARG A 12 -2.62 33.08 -4.01
CA ARG A 12 -3.19 32.21 -2.98
C ARG A 12 -4.23 31.25 -3.56
N GLU A 13 -5.05 31.72 -4.49
CA GLU A 13 -6.03 30.89 -5.19
C GLU A 13 -5.35 29.89 -6.13
N ALA A 14 -4.25 30.29 -6.80
CA ALA A 14 -3.42 29.39 -7.59
C ALA A 14 -2.75 28.33 -6.71
N ALA A 15 -2.17 28.70 -5.57
CA ALA A 15 -1.55 27.76 -4.63
C ALA A 15 -2.57 26.81 -3.97
N ALA A 16 -3.82 27.26 -3.77
CA ALA A 16 -4.90 26.42 -3.28
C ALA A 16 -5.38 25.41 -4.34
N ARG A 17 -5.45 25.82 -5.60
CA ARG A 17 -5.76 24.92 -6.73
C ARG A 17 -4.67 23.88 -6.94
N ASP A 18 -3.40 24.28 -6.90
CA ASP A 18 -2.25 23.39 -7.12
C ASP A 18 -2.12 22.31 -6.02
N LYS A 19 -2.49 22.64 -4.78
CA LYS A 19 -2.57 21.67 -3.67
C LYS A 19 -3.64 20.59 -3.87
N ALA A 20 -4.70 20.87 -4.62
CA ALA A 20 -5.82 19.95 -4.79
C ALA A 20 -5.57 18.90 -5.90
N ASP A 21 -4.74 19.22 -6.90
CA ASP A 21 -4.58 18.38 -8.11
C ASP A 21 -3.56 17.24 -7.96
N GLY A 22 -2.71 17.24 -6.93
CA GLY A 22 -1.59 16.30 -6.81
C GLY A 22 -1.82 15.04 -5.95
N TRP A 23 -2.81 15.03 -5.05
CA TRP A 23 -2.88 13.99 -4.01
C TRP A 23 -3.56 12.69 -4.48
N VAL A 24 -4.49 12.78 -5.44
CA VAL A 24 -5.27 11.63 -5.92
C VAL A 24 -4.38 10.64 -6.67
N SER A 25 -3.47 11.13 -7.52
CA SER A 25 -2.55 10.27 -8.28
C SER A 25 -1.59 9.53 -7.35
N VAL A 26 -1.08 10.22 -6.32
CA VAL A 26 -0.30 9.61 -5.25
C VAL A 26 -1.16 8.56 -4.53
N PHE A 27 -2.37 8.90 -4.10
CA PHE A 27 -3.22 7.93 -3.40
C PHE A 27 -3.49 6.66 -4.23
N VAL A 28 -3.81 6.82 -5.52
CA VAL A 28 -4.06 5.71 -6.46
C VAL A 28 -2.81 4.89 -6.72
N GLN A 29 -1.62 5.50 -6.76
CA GLN A 29 -0.35 4.78 -6.89
C GLN A 29 -0.05 3.89 -5.68
N TRP A 30 -0.46 4.30 -4.47
CA TRP A 30 -0.14 3.57 -3.24
C TRP A 30 -1.19 2.51 -2.87
N ILE A 31 -2.43 2.60 -3.38
CA ILE A 31 -3.50 1.60 -3.12
C ILE A 31 -3.05 0.16 -3.45
N PRO A 32 -2.43 -0.15 -4.60
CA PRO A 32 -2.00 -1.50 -4.92
C PRO A 32 -0.98 -2.05 -3.90
N LEU A 33 -0.02 -1.21 -3.49
CA LEU A 33 0.99 -1.59 -2.50
C LEU A 33 0.34 -1.86 -1.14
N MET A 34 -0.59 -1.02 -0.71
CA MET A 34 -1.33 -1.21 0.54
C MET A 34 -2.14 -2.52 0.54
N LEU A 35 -2.82 -2.83 -0.57
CA LEU A 35 -3.56 -4.09 -0.71
C LEU A 35 -2.63 -5.31 -0.62
N ILE A 36 -1.49 -5.28 -1.31
CA ILE A 36 -0.49 -6.35 -1.23
C ILE A 36 0.02 -6.51 0.19
N SER A 37 0.36 -5.41 0.87
CA SER A 37 0.81 -5.43 2.27
C SER A 37 -0.23 -6.06 3.20
N VAL A 38 -1.51 -5.72 3.03
CA VAL A 38 -2.60 -6.32 3.82
C VAL A 38 -2.69 -7.82 3.58
N VAL A 39 -2.62 -8.28 2.33
CA VAL A 39 -2.66 -9.70 1.98
C VAL A 39 -1.48 -10.46 2.61
N ILE A 40 -0.26 -9.90 2.53
CA ILE A 40 0.93 -10.50 3.11
C ILE A 40 0.80 -10.60 4.64
N LEU A 41 0.41 -9.51 5.29
CA LEU A 41 0.23 -9.50 6.75
C LEU A 41 -0.82 -10.52 7.18
N ALA A 42 -1.97 -10.57 6.51
CA ALA A 42 -3.00 -11.55 6.80
C ALA A 42 -2.47 -12.98 6.63
N ALA A 43 -1.74 -13.27 5.55
CA ALA A 43 -1.14 -14.59 5.32
C ALA A 43 -0.15 -14.97 6.42
N LEU A 44 0.65 -14.03 6.92
CA LEU A 44 1.59 -14.28 8.03
C LEU A 44 0.85 -14.57 9.34
N PHE A 45 -0.18 -13.79 9.68
CA PHE A 45 -1.00 -14.02 10.88
C PHE A 45 -1.71 -15.37 10.84
N PHE A 46 -2.36 -15.70 9.71
CA PHE A 46 -3.01 -16.99 9.55
C PHE A 46 -2.00 -18.15 9.52
N GLY A 47 -0.85 -17.98 8.87
CA GLY A 47 0.22 -18.97 8.88
C GLY A 47 0.66 -19.31 10.29
N MET A 48 0.93 -18.30 11.13
CA MET A 48 1.29 -18.50 12.53
C MET A 48 0.16 -19.17 13.34
N TYR A 49 -1.09 -18.73 13.15
CA TYR A 49 -2.26 -19.36 13.78
C TYR A 49 -2.35 -20.86 13.45
N TYR A 50 -2.18 -21.25 12.19
CA TYR A 50 -2.26 -22.64 11.78
C TYR A 50 -1.05 -23.48 12.23
N ILE A 51 0.12 -22.85 12.39
CA ILE A 51 1.29 -23.50 13.01
C ILE A 51 0.99 -23.81 14.48
N GLU A 52 0.49 -22.84 15.24
CA GLU A 52 0.14 -23.02 16.66
C GLU A 52 -0.94 -24.07 16.89
N HIS A 53 -1.91 -24.17 15.98
CA HIS A 53 -2.99 -25.17 16.04
C HIS A 53 -2.57 -26.54 15.48
N GLY A 54 -1.32 -26.69 15.03
CA GLY A 54 -0.77 -27.95 14.55
C GLY A 54 -1.31 -28.42 13.19
N THR A 55 -2.04 -27.56 12.46
CA THR A 55 -2.61 -27.88 11.15
C THR A 55 -1.66 -27.54 10.00
N LEU A 56 -0.66 -26.70 10.24
CA LEU A 56 0.39 -26.36 9.28
C LEU A 56 1.75 -26.72 9.89
N ASP A 57 2.36 -27.80 9.41
CA ASP A 57 3.70 -28.21 9.83
C ASP A 57 4.76 -27.64 8.89
N ILE A 58 5.55 -26.69 9.40
CA ILE A 58 6.64 -26.04 8.67
C ILE A 58 8.01 -26.71 8.91
N THR A 59 8.06 -27.75 9.73
CA THR A 59 9.31 -28.45 10.08
C THR A 59 9.60 -29.64 9.16
N GLN A 60 8.61 -30.07 8.38
CA GLN A 60 8.79 -31.17 7.44
C GLN A 60 9.62 -30.73 6.25
N GLU A 61 10.52 -31.60 5.82
CA GLU A 61 11.24 -31.42 4.57
C GLU A 61 10.23 -31.40 3.41
N ILE A 62 10.34 -30.41 2.53
CA ILE A 62 9.48 -30.32 1.34
C ILE A 62 9.99 -31.36 0.34
N VAL A 63 9.52 -32.60 0.47
CA VAL A 63 9.86 -33.68 -0.46
C VAL A 63 8.88 -33.65 -1.62
N ASN A 64 9.40 -33.50 -2.85
CA ASN A 64 8.58 -33.65 -4.04
C ASN A 64 8.32 -35.15 -4.28
N PRO A 65 7.07 -35.63 -4.16
CA PRO A 65 6.76 -37.05 -4.32
C PRO A 65 6.98 -37.57 -5.75
N PHE A 66 7.24 -36.68 -6.72
CA PHE A 66 7.47 -37.01 -8.13
C PHE A 66 8.93 -36.87 -8.57
N ILE A 67 9.83 -36.43 -7.68
CA ILE A 67 11.28 -36.40 -7.91
C ILE A 67 11.90 -37.45 -6.99
N THR A 68 11.68 -38.72 -7.32
CA THR A 68 12.48 -39.83 -6.78
C THR A 68 13.67 -40.05 -7.71
N GLN A 69 14.88 -40.10 -7.16
CA GLN A 69 16.05 -40.61 -7.89
C GLN A 69 15.82 -42.05 -8.36
#